data_AF-A0A1Q5P052-F1
#
_entry.id   AF-A0A1Q5P052-F1
#
_cell.length_a   1.000
_cell.length_b   1.000
_cell.length_c   1.000
_cell.angle_alpha   90.00
_cell.angle_beta   90.00
_cell.angle_gamma   90.00
#
_symmetry.space_group_name_H-M   'P 1'
#
loop_
_entity.id
_entity.type
_entity.pdbx_description
1 polymer ?
#
loop_
_entity_poly.entity_id
_entity_poly.type
_entity_poly.pdbx_seq_one_letter_code
_entity_poly.pdbx_strand_id
1 'polypeptide(L)'
;MQLLEYALVFIAAAIPWMEIALVIPVGIVRGLSPYWVMFLGFTGNMLTVLMLIFGYKKVEEWVKNKLQKTGKTQLKQTERARAIMNKYGLPGLALLGPIFIGTHIAAFIGLSFGVDKKWTILWLTISIGLWTLIFGIGTMLGFDFFLKQTEG
;
A
#
# COMPACT_ATOMS: atom_id res chain seq x y z
N MET A 1 -6.02 -21.16 -16.61
CA MET A 1 -5.05 -20.06 -16.78
C MET A 1 -5.44 -18.84 -15.93
N GLN A 2 -6.68 -18.34 -15.99
CA GLN A 2 -7.11 -17.14 -15.24
C GLN A 2 -7.00 -17.23 -13.70
N LEU A 3 -7.25 -18.40 -13.10
CA LEU A 3 -7.17 -18.55 -11.63
C LEU A 3 -5.75 -18.31 -11.09
N LEU A 4 -4.73 -18.71 -11.87
CA LEU A 4 -3.33 -18.49 -11.53
C LEU A 4 -2.98 -17.00 -11.57
N GLU A 5 -3.52 -16.26 -12.54
CA GLU A 5 -3.28 -14.82 -12.68
C GLU A 5 -3.89 -14.03 -11.52
N TYR A 6 -5.10 -14.38 -11.07
CA TYR A 6 -5.69 -13.80 -9.85
C TYR A 6 -4.89 -14.15 -8.59
N ALA A 7 -4.39 -15.38 -8.48
CA ALA A 7 -3.50 -15.77 -7.39
C ALA A 7 -2.19 -14.96 -7.41
N LEU A 8 -1.62 -14.72 -8.59
CA LEU A 8 -0.43 -13.89 -8.76
C LEU A 8 -0.69 -12.42 -8.39
N VAL A 9 -1.86 -11.87 -8.73
CA VAL A 9 -2.28 -10.52 -8.30
C VAL A 9 -2.36 -10.44 -6.77
N PHE A 10 -2.98 -11.44 -6.13
CA PHE A 10 -3.08 -11.49 -4.67
C PHE A 10 -1.70 -11.59 -4.01
N ILE A 11 -0.85 -12.51 -4.48
CA ILE A 11 0.52 -12.69 -3.97
C ILE A 11 1.36 -11.44 -4.20
N ALA A 12 1.26 -10.83 -5.38
CA ALA A 12 1.96 -9.60 -5.71
C ALA A 12 1.53 -8.47 -4.77
N ALA A 13 0.23 -8.26 -4.54
CA ALA A 13 -0.28 -7.25 -3.62
C ALA A 13 0.13 -7.49 -2.15
N ALA A 14 0.39 -8.74 -1.78
CA ALA A 14 0.87 -9.10 -0.45
C ALA A 14 2.38 -8.81 -0.25
N ILE A 15 3.14 -8.51 -1.31
CA ILE A 15 4.55 -8.14 -1.16
C ILE A 15 4.59 -6.67 -0.67
N PRO A 16 5.20 -6.36 0.50
CA PRO A 16 5.18 -5.01 1.08
C PRO A 16 5.77 -3.89 0.20
N TRP A 17 6.49 -4.25 -0.86
CA TRP A 17 7.06 -3.33 -1.85
C TRP A 17 6.17 -3.14 -3.09
N MET A 18 5.28 -4.09 -3.36
CA MET A 18 4.34 -4.07 -4.48
C MET A 18 3.03 -3.46 -3.99
N GLU A 19 3.01 -2.13 -3.95
CA GLU A 19 1.80 -1.42 -3.58
C GLU A 19 0.71 -1.57 -4.65
N ILE A 20 -0.54 -1.39 -4.23
CA ILE A 20 -1.74 -1.42 -5.08
C ILE A 20 -1.62 -0.52 -6.33
N ALA A 21 -0.79 0.53 -6.26
CA ALA A 21 -0.47 1.45 -7.35
C ALA A 21 0.13 0.76 -8.59
N LEU A 22 0.86 -0.34 -8.41
CA LEU A 22 1.43 -1.10 -9.52
C LEU A 22 0.57 -2.33 -9.84
N VAL A 23 0.12 -3.04 -8.81
CA VAL A 23 -0.58 -4.32 -8.99
C VAL A 23 -1.92 -4.14 -9.71
N ILE A 24 -2.70 -3.12 -9.35
CA ILE A 24 -4.03 -2.92 -9.92
C ILE A 24 -3.95 -2.56 -11.40
N PRO A 25 -3.18 -1.53 -11.82
CA PRO A 25 -3.10 -1.20 -13.24
C PRO A 25 -2.56 -2.35 -14.07
N VAL A 26 -1.50 -3.03 -13.62
CA VAL A 26 -0.92 -4.17 -14.36
C VAL A 26 -1.90 -5.33 -14.50
N GLY A 27 -2.68 -5.62 -13.46
CA GLY A 27 -3.70 -6.67 -13.52
C GLY A 27 -4.79 -6.35 -14.55
N ILE A 28 -5.31 -5.12 -14.52
CA ILE A 28 -6.34 -4.66 -15.47
C ILE A 28 -5.78 -4.62 -16.90
N VAL A 29 -4.55 -4.13 -17.09
CA VAL A 29 -3.88 -4.07 -18.40
C VAL A 29 -3.74 -5.45 -19.03
N ARG A 30 -3.57 -6.50 -18.23
CA ARG A 30 -3.53 -7.88 -18.70
C ARG A 30 -4.91 -8.47 -19.05
N GLY A 31 -5.96 -7.67 -19.03
CA GLY A 31 -7.32 -8.09 -19.38
C GLY A 31 -8.04 -8.82 -18.25
N LEU A 32 -7.53 -8.77 -17.01
CA LEU A 32 -8.25 -9.31 -15.85
C LEU A 32 -9.44 -8.41 -15.50
N SER A 33 -10.47 -9.01 -14.91
CA SER A 33 -11.65 -8.28 -14.46
C SER A 33 -11.26 -7.19 -13.45
N PRO A 34 -11.56 -5.90 -13.71
CA PRO A 34 -11.18 -4.82 -12.81
C PRO A 34 -11.73 -4.99 -11.40
N TYR A 35 -12.98 -5.47 -11.29
CA TYR A 35 -13.60 -5.74 -10.01
C TYR A 35 -12.78 -6.71 -9.15
N TRP A 36 -12.37 -7.85 -9.72
CA TRP A 36 -11.60 -8.87 -8.99
C TRP A 36 -10.17 -8.42 -8.70
N VAL A 37 -9.53 -7.70 -9.62
CA VAL A 37 -8.19 -7.14 -9.41
C VAL A 37 -8.19 -6.12 -8.27
N MET A 38 -9.17 -5.22 -8.23
CA MET A 38 -9.31 -4.22 -7.16
C MET A 38 -9.60 -4.89 -5.82
N PHE A 39 -10.52 -5.86 -5.77
CA PHE A 39 -10.86 -6.58 -4.55
C PHE A 39 -9.68 -7.38 -3.99
N LEU A 40 -8.99 -8.15 -4.84
CA LEU A 40 -7.83 -8.95 -4.43
C LEU A 40 -6.62 -8.06 -4.09
N GLY A 41 -6.42 -6.97 -4.83
CA GLY A 41 -5.37 -5.99 -4.55
C GLY A 41 -5.57 -5.31 -3.19
N PHE A 42 -6.80 -4.86 -2.91
CA PHE A 42 -7.15 -4.27 -1.62
C PHE A 42 -6.99 -5.27 -0.47
N THR A 43 -7.59 -6.46 -0.59
CA THR A 43 -7.58 -7.46 0.48
C THR A 43 -6.19 -8.02 0.74
N GLY A 44 -5.41 -8.31 -0.32
CA GLY A 44 -4.03 -8.78 -0.21
C GLY A 44 -3.12 -7.76 0.49
N ASN A 45 -3.20 -6.48 0.09
CA ASN A 45 -2.41 -5.42 0.70
C ASN A 45 -2.85 -5.14 2.15
N MET A 46 -4.16 -5.08 2.40
CA MET A 46 -4.68 -4.84 3.75
C MET A 46 -4.29 -5.97 4.72
N LEU A 47 -4.29 -7.22 4.26
CA LEU A 47 -3.90 -8.39 5.06
C LEU A 47 -2.45 -8.30 5.55
N THR A 48 -1.51 -7.84 4.70
CA THR A 48 -0.09 -7.70 5.10
C THR A 48 0.16 -6.48 5.97
N VAL A 49 -0.58 -5.38 5.72
CA VAL A 49 -0.59 -4.21 6.61
C VAL A 49 -1.11 -4.59 8.00
N LEU A 50 -2.19 -5.36 8.09
CA LEU A 50 -2.72 -5.86 9.36
C LEU A 50 -1.69 -6.74 10.08
N MET A 51 -1.05 -7.67 9.38
CA MET A 51 0.03 -8.50 9.95
C MET A 51 1.15 -7.64 10.53
N LEU A 52 1.55 -6.57 9.83
CA LEU A 52 2.55 -5.62 10.35
C LEU A 52 2.05 -4.90 11.61
N ILE A 53 0.81 -4.43 11.63
CA ILE A 53 0.23 -3.71 12.78
C ILE A 53 0.15 -4.61 14.03
N PHE A 54 -0.26 -5.87 13.86
CA PHE A 54 -0.32 -6.82 14.96
C PHE A 54 1.09 -7.25 15.41
N GLY A 55 1.99 -7.50 14.45
CA GLY A 55 3.39 -7.87 14.67
C GLY A 55 4.34 -6.70 14.99
N TYR A 56 3.82 -5.48 15.15
CA TYR A 56 4.61 -4.25 15.18
C TYR A 56 5.78 -4.30 16.16
N LYS A 57 5.59 -4.78 17.39
CA LYS A 57 6.66 -4.85 18.41
C LYS A 57 7.88 -5.65 17.91
N LYS A 58 7.63 -6.81 17.30
CA LYS A 58 8.68 -7.68 16.76
C LYS A 58 9.39 -7.03 15.57
N VAL A 59 8.63 -6.35 14.71
CA VAL A 59 9.19 -5.61 13.57
C VAL A 59 10.02 -4.44 14.06
N GLU A 60 9.55 -3.70 15.07
CA GLU A 60 10.24 -2.55 15.66
C GLU A 60 11.58 -2.96 16.26
N GLU A 61 11.61 -4.02 17.06
CA GLU A 61 12.84 -4.58 17.64
C GLU A 61 13.81 -5.02 16.54
N TRP A 62 13.32 -5.72 15.51
CA TRP A 62 14.15 -6.13 14.38
C TRP A 62 14.77 -4.94 13.63
N VAL A 63 13.97 -3.89 13.37
CA VAL A 63 14.45 -2.67 12.72
C VAL A 63 15.50 -1.98 13.58
N LYS A 64 15.25 -1.82 14.89
CA LYS A 64 16.20 -1.21 15.85
C LYS A 64 17.53 -1.98 15.88
N ASN A 65 17.48 -3.30 15.97
CA ASN A 65 18.68 -4.16 15.98
C ASN A 65 19.48 -4.05 14.66
N LYS A 66 18.79 -3.94 13.52
CA LYS A 66 19.44 -3.78 12.21
C LYS A 66 20.11 -2.41 12.05
N LEU A 67 19.45 -1.36 12.53
CA LEU A 67 19.95 0.01 12.52
C LEU A 67 21.22 0.15 13.39
N GLN A 68 21.21 -0.42 14.59
CA GLN A 68 22.39 -0.47 15.47
C GLN A 68 23.60 -1.14 14.79
N LYS A 69 23.39 -2.28 14.11
CA LYS A 69 24.47 -2.99 13.40
C LYS A 69 25.04 -2.22 12.20
N THR A 70 24.27 -1.31 11.62
CA THR A 70 24.67 -0.52 10.45
C THR A 70 25.16 0.89 10.81
N GLY A 71 25.18 1.24 12.10
CA GLY A 71 25.52 2.59 12.57
C GLY A 71 24.54 3.68 12.13
N LYS A 72 23.37 3.30 11.58
CA LYS A 72 22.34 4.24 11.13
C LYS A 72 21.32 4.42 12.23
N THR A 73 20.86 5.65 12.45
CA THR A 73 19.80 5.95 13.42
C THR A 73 18.41 5.68 12.85
N GLN A 74 18.18 5.85 11.54
CA GLN A 74 16.87 5.70 10.88
C GLN A 74 17.03 5.26 9.41
N LEU A 75 15.98 4.73 8.77
CA LEU A 75 15.97 4.50 7.31
C LEU A 75 15.61 5.81 6.58
N LYS A 76 16.17 6.07 5.39
CA LYS A 76 15.89 7.32 4.64
C LYS A 76 14.40 7.54 4.33
N GLN A 77 13.65 6.46 4.06
CA GLN A 77 12.21 6.52 3.82
C GLN A 77 11.41 6.91 5.08
N THR A 78 11.96 6.60 6.26
CA THR A 78 11.40 6.92 7.58
C THR A 78 11.43 8.42 7.86
N GLU A 79 12.44 9.15 7.38
CA GLU A 79 12.55 10.60 7.60
C GLU A 79 11.44 11.39 6.90
N ARG A 80 11.13 11.05 5.64
CA ARG A 80 10.03 11.67 4.88
C ARG A 80 8.68 11.37 5.51
N ALA A 81 8.44 10.12 5.89
CA ALA A 81 7.24 9.72 6.62
C ALA A 81 7.10 10.47 7.95
N ARG A 82 8.22 10.65 8.68
CA ARG A 82 8.26 11.40 9.94
C ARG A 82 7.86 12.86 9.76
N ALA A 83 8.33 13.52 8.70
CA ALA A 83 7.97 14.90 8.40
C ALA A 83 6.47 15.07 8.12
N ILE A 84 5.89 14.16 7.32
CA ILE A 84 4.44 14.16 7.05
C ILE A 84 3.67 13.88 8.34
N MET A 85 4.10 12.90 9.12
CA MET A 85 3.49 12.55 10.40
C MET A 85 3.47 13.74 11.38
N ASN A 86 4.58 14.47 11.49
CA ASN A 86 4.67 15.65 12.36
C ASN A 86 3.73 16.78 11.93
N LYS A 87 3.46 16.92 10.63
CA LYS A 87 2.66 18.02 10.08
C LYS A 87 1.17 17.71 9.97
N TYR A 88 0.82 16.49 9.56
CA TYR A 88 -0.55 16.07 9.22
C TYR A 88 -1.05 14.87 10.02
N GLY A 89 -0.22 14.32 10.91
CA GLY A 89 -0.55 13.13 11.69
C GLY A 89 -0.72 11.88 10.82
N LEU A 90 -1.33 10.86 11.44
CA LEU A 90 -1.63 9.60 10.79
C LEU A 90 -2.55 9.74 9.56
N PRO A 91 -3.61 10.60 9.55
CA PRO A 91 -4.48 10.73 8.37
C PRO A 91 -3.70 11.16 7.13
N GLY A 92 -2.86 12.19 7.25
CA GLY A 92 -2.04 12.66 6.13
C GLY A 92 -1.01 11.63 5.70
N LEU A 93 -0.39 10.93 6.66
CA LEU A 93 0.56 9.87 6.35
C LEU A 93 -0.10 8.67 5.68
N ALA A 94 -1.31 8.28 6.10
CA ALA A 94 -2.06 7.19 5.50
C ALA A 94 -2.47 7.57 4.07
N LEU A 95 -3.01 8.76 3.84
CA LEU A 95 -3.46 9.20 2.51
C LEU A 95 -2.31 9.40 1.53
N LEU A 96 -1.17 9.93 1.97
CA LEU A 96 0.01 10.12 1.11
C LEU A 96 0.92 8.87 1.04
N GLY A 97 0.74 7.95 2.00
CA GLY A 97 1.56 6.75 2.17
C GLY A 97 1.68 5.93 0.88
N PRO A 98 0.58 5.43 0.30
CA PRO A 98 0.60 4.53 -0.86
C PRO A 98 1.39 5.04 -2.06
N ILE A 99 1.39 6.35 -2.32
CA ILE A 99 2.13 6.94 -3.45
C ILE A 99 3.60 7.20 -3.10
N PHE A 100 3.86 7.83 -1.95
CA PHE A 100 5.18 8.42 -1.71
C PHE A 100 6.13 7.51 -0.93
N ILE A 101 5.59 6.63 -0.06
CA ILE A 101 6.37 5.98 1.00
C ILE A 101 6.00 4.48 1.15
N GLY A 102 4.82 4.07 0.73
CA GLY A 102 4.23 2.75 0.97
C GLY A 102 3.32 2.72 2.19
N THR A 103 2.28 1.88 2.12
CA THR A 103 1.28 1.65 3.17
C THR A 103 1.89 1.06 4.42
N HIS A 104 2.86 0.15 4.24
CA HIS A 104 3.56 -0.55 5.31
C HIS A 104 4.45 0.40 6.13
N ILE A 105 5.14 1.32 5.47
CA ILE A 105 5.98 2.32 6.15
C ILE A 105 5.09 3.33 6.88
N ALA A 106 3.97 3.75 6.28
CA ALA A 106 2.98 4.60 6.94
C ALA A 106 2.43 3.95 8.22
N ALA A 107 2.07 2.66 8.16
CA ALA A 107 1.63 1.89 9.32
C ALA A 107 2.68 1.81 10.42
N PHE A 108 3.92 1.45 10.05
CA PHE A 108 5.03 1.34 11.00
C PHE A 108 5.31 2.66 11.70
N ILE A 109 5.33 3.77 10.95
CA ILE A 109 5.58 5.10 11.51
C ILE A 109 4.44 5.54 12.40
N GLY A 110 3.19 5.34 11.97
CA GLY A 110 1.99 5.56 12.77
C GLY A 110 2.12 4.97 14.17
N LEU A 111 2.44 3.68 14.23
CA LEU A 111 2.59 2.95 15.48
C LEU A 111 3.84 3.36 16.28
N SER A 112 4.95 3.68 15.62
CA SER A 112 6.17 4.15 16.32
C SER A 112 6.02 5.50 16.98
N PHE A 113 5.06 6.30 16.52
CA PHE A 113 4.64 7.55 17.13
C PHE A 113 3.60 7.36 18.24
N GLY A 114 3.26 6.12 18.58
CA GLY A 114 2.32 5.79 19.64
C GLY A 114 0.85 5.92 19.25
N VAL A 115 0.53 6.01 17.95
CA VAL A 115 -0.87 6.01 17.51
C VAL A 115 -1.50 4.65 17.78
N ASP A 116 -2.75 4.65 18.24
CA ASP A 116 -3.48 3.42 18.50
C ASP A 116 -3.59 2.53 17.25
N LYS A 117 -3.50 1.21 17.47
CA LYS A 117 -3.67 0.22 16.40
C LYS A 117 -5.01 0.36 15.69
N LYS A 118 -6.10 0.57 16.45
CA LYS A 118 -7.46 0.72 15.89
C LYS A 118 -7.55 1.92 14.95
N TRP A 119 -7.01 3.06 15.37
CA TRP A 119 -6.95 4.28 14.55
C TRP A 119 -6.07 4.10 13.31
N THR A 120 -4.93 3.42 13.46
CA THR A 120 -4.02 3.08 12.37
C THR A 120 -4.71 2.22 11.31
N ILE A 121 -5.41 1.18 11.73
CA ILE A 121 -6.19 0.30 10.85
C ILE A 121 -7.26 1.09 10.11
N LEU A 122 -8.04 1.94 10.81
CA LEU A 122 -9.12 2.71 10.22
C LEU A 122 -8.61 3.62 9.09
N TRP A 123 -7.59 4.43 9.37
CA TRP A 123 -7.07 5.38 8.38
C TRP A 123 -6.39 4.70 7.19
N LEU A 124 -5.67 3.60 7.42
CA LEU A 124 -5.07 2.83 6.34
C LEU A 124 -6.12 2.13 5.49
N THR A 125 -7.20 1.61 6.10
CA THR A 125 -8.33 1.03 5.36
C THR A 125 -8.94 2.06 4.42
N ILE A 126 -9.22 3.27 4.94
CA ILE A 126 -9.77 4.38 4.13
C ILE A 126 -8.81 4.74 2.99
N SER A 127 -7.52 4.89 3.30
CA SER A 127 -6.53 5.27 2.29
C SER A 127 -6.35 4.21 1.20
N ILE A 128 -6.12 2.95 1.59
CA ILE A 128 -5.94 1.84 0.64
C ILE A 128 -7.20 1.68 -0.21
N GLY A 129 -8.39 1.80 0.39
CA GLY A 129 -9.66 1.76 -0.34
C GLY A 129 -9.79 2.90 -1.36
N LEU A 130 -9.49 4.13 -0.93
CA LEU A 130 -9.50 5.30 -1.82
C LEU A 130 -8.54 5.13 -3.00
N TRP A 131 -7.30 4.74 -2.74
CA TRP A 131 -6.31 4.54 -3.79
C TRP A 131 -6.63 3.36 -4.70
N THR A 132 -7.21 2.29 -4.16
CA THR A 132 -7.70 1.15 -4.95
C THR A 132 -8.74 1.63 -5.96
N LEU A 133 -9.69 2.46 -5.53
CA LEU A 133 -10.70 3.06 -6.41
C LEU A 133 -10.06 3.98 -7.45
N ILE A 134 -9.14 4.86 -7.04
CA ILE A 134 -8.45 5.80 -7.94
C ILE A 134 -7.68 5.04 -9.02
N PHE A 135 -6.85 4.05 -8.66
CA PHE A 135 -6.06 3.29 -9.64
C PHE A 135 -6.93 2.37 -10.49
N GLY A 136 -7.93 1.72 -9.90
CA GLY A 136 -8.84 0.84 -10.62
C GLY A 136 -9.66 1.59 -11.66
N ILE A 137 -10.41 2.61 -11.24
CA ILE A 137 -11.24 3.43 -12.12
C ILE A 137 -10.36 4.20 -13.11
N GLY A 138 -9.24 4.77 -12.66
CA GLY A 138 -8.30 5.49 -13.51
C GLY A 138 -7.73 4.60 -14.63
N THR A 139 -7.43 3.34 -14.33
CA THR A 139 -6.98 2.39 -15.35
C THR A 139 -8.11 2.04 -16.32
N MET A 140 -9.32 1.77 -15.82
CA MET A 140 -10.49 1.48 -16.67
C MET A 140 -10.79 2.62 -17.65
N LEU A 141 -10.87 3.86 -17.15
CA LEU A 141 -11.12 5.04 -17.99
C LEU A 141 -9.97 5.30 -18.97
N GLY A 142 -8.73 5.03 -18.56
CA GLY A 142 -7.57 5.09 -19.44
C GLY A 142 -7.71 4.10 -20.61
N PHE A 143 -8.12 2.86 -20.34
CA PHE A 143 -8.36 1.85 -21.37
C PHE A 143 -9.42 2.28 -22.38
N ASP A 144 -10.55 2.80 -21.91
CA ASP A 144 -11.64 3.25 -22.78
C ASP A 144 -11.19 4.43 -23.67
N PHE A 145 -10.36 5.34 -23.14
CA PHE A 145 -9.79 6.44 -23.90
C PHE A 145 -8.82 5.96 -24.99
N PHE A 146 -7.93 5.02 -24.67
CA PHE A 146 -6.99 4.45 -25.65
C PHE A 146 -7.70 3.65 -26.75
N LEU A 147 -8.70 2.84 -26.40
CA LEU A 147 -9.45 2.04 -27.37
C LEU A 147 -10.24 2.91 -28.35
N LYS A 148 -10.88 3.98 -27.84
CA LYS A 148 -11.65 4.93 -28.66
C LYS A 148 -10.78 5.72 -29.64
N GLN A 149 -9.49 5.86 -29.38
CA GLN A 149 -8.54 6.56 -30.26
C GLN A 149 -7.96 5.65 -31.35
N THR A 150 -7.98 4.32 -31.17
CA THR A 150 -7.56 3.33 -32.18
C THR A 150 -8.65 2.92 -33.17
N GLU A 151 -9.92 3.21 -32.89
CA GLU A 151 -11.06 2.92 -33.77
C GLU A 151 -11.47 4.11 -34.68
N GLY A 152 -10.72 5.22 -34.65
CA GLY A 152 -10.93 6.40 -35.52
C GLY A 152 -9.81 6.58 -36.53
#